data_AF-A0A8X7YVV5-F1
#
_entry.id   AF-A0A8X7YVV5-F1
#
_cell.length_a   1.000
_cell.length_b   1.000
_cell.length_c   1.000
_cell.angle_alpha   90.00
_cell.angle_beta   90.00
_cell.angle_gamma   90.00
#
_symmetry.space_group_name_H-M   'P 1'
#
loop_
_entity.id
_entity.type
_entity.pdbx_description
1 polymer ?
#
loop_
_entity_poly.entity_id
_entity_poly.type
_entity_poly.pdbx_seq_one_letter_code
_entity_poly.pdbx_strand_id
1 'polypeptide(L)' 'MKLDQDGTKYWIVKNSWGTDWGENGFIRMQRGIDAEEGLCGVTLEAFFPVKLRSDNKKAPSRRDEL' A
#
# COMPACT_ATOMS: atom_id res chain seq x y z
N MET A 1 4.97 -7.16 -13.84
CA MET A 1 5.71 -6.06 -13.17
C MET A 1 5.19 -4.75 -13.72
N LYS A 2 4.96 -3.72 -12.89
CA LYS A 2 4.48 -2.42 -13.39
C LYS A 2 5.63 -1.61 -13.95
N LEU A 3 5.47 -1.19 -15.21
CA LEU A 3 6.38 -0.35 -15.98
C LEU A 3 5.57 0.85 -16.47
N ASP A 4 6.23 1.99 -16.64
CA ASP A 4 5.63 3.13 -17.36
C ASP A 4 5.87 3.01 -18.86
N GLN A 5 5.52 4.05 -19.61
CA GLN A 5 5.66 4.08 -21.07
C GLN A 5 7.11 3.99 -21.53
N ASP A 6 8.06 4.42 -20.68
CA ASP A 6 9.48 4.44 -20.96
C ASP A 6 10.21 3.20 -20.42
N GLY A 7 9.48 2.25 -19.84
CA GLY A 7 10.03 1.03 -19.26
C GLY A 7 10.55 1.19 -17.83
N THR A 8 10.29 2.32 -17.18
CA THR A 8 10.68 2.56 -15.79
C THR A 8 9.82 1.73 -14.86
N LYS A 9 10.47 0.93 -14.02
CA LYS A 9 9.81 0.13 -12.98
C LYS A 9 9.31 1.03 -11.86
N TYR A 10 8.09 0.81 -11.39
CA TYR A 10 7.55 1.56 -10.25
C TYR A 10 6.69 0.72 -9.31
N TRP A 11 6.55 1.22 -8.08
CA TRP A 11 5.50 0.87 -7.12
C TRP A 11 4.32 1.83 -7.26
N ILE A 12 3.11 1.34 -6.99
CA ILE A 12 1.96 2.22 -6.76
C ILE A 12 1.73 2.28 -5.26
N VAL A 13 1.89 3.46 -4.69
CA VAL A 13 1.69 3.69 -3.26
C VAL A 13 0.42 4.51 -3.07
N LYS A 14 -0.48 4.01 -2.22
CA LYS A 14 -1.66 4.75 -1.79
C LYS A 14 -1.26 5.69 -0.67
N ASN A 15 -1.49 6.98 -0.83
CA ASN A 15 -1.23 7.97 0.20
C ASN A 15 -2.52 8.26 1.02
N SER A 16 -2.36 8.99 2.12
CA SER A 16 -3.44 9.35 3.04
C SER A 16 -3.77 10.85 3.04
N TRP A 17 -3.37 11.59 2.00
CA TRP A 17 -3.54 13.05 1.89
C TRP A 17 -4.75 13.48 1.05
N GLY A 18 -5.74 12.60 0.87
CA GLY A 18 -6.92 12.86 0.04
C GLY A 18 -6.71 12.56 -1.45
N THR A 19 -7.81 12.54 -2.20
CA THR A 19 -7.81 12.18 -3.63
C THR A 19 -7.26 13.27 -4.54
N ASP A 20 -7.29 14.53 -4.09
CA ASP A 20 -6.83 15.66 -4.89
C ASP A 20 -5.30 15.71 -5.01
N TRP A 21 -4.60 14.93 -4.19
CA TRP A 21 -3.14 14.83 -4.23
C TRP A 21 -2.68 13.74 -5.20
N GLY A 22 -1.67 14.05 -6.01
CA GLY A 22 -1.02 13.09 -6.90
C GLY A 22 -1.98 12.52 -7.95
N GLU A 23 -1.90 11.20 -8.16
CA GLU A 23 -2.74 10.48 -9.11
C GLU A 23 -3.96 9.88 -8.37
N ASN A 24 -4.98 10.70 -8.09
CA ASN A 24 -6.19 10.31 -7.34
C ASN A 24 -5.87 9.77 -5.91
N GLY A 25 -4.91 10.39 -5.22
CA GLY A 25 -4.44 9.96 -3.89
C GLY A 25 -3.30 8.93 -3.93
N PHE A 26 -2.72 8.66 -5.10
CA PHE A 26 -1.62 7.72 -5.27
C PHE A 26 -0.36 8.40 -5.82
N ILE A 27 0.76 7.70 -5.69
CA ILE A 27 2.04 8.06 -6.31
C ILE A 27 2.68 6.82 -6.95
N ARG A 28 3.28 7.02 -8.13
CA ARG A 28 4.21 6.06 -8.74
C ARG A 28 5.61 6.34 -8.22
N MET A 29 6.14 5.44 -7.39
CA MET A 29 7.51 5.54 -6.86
C MET A 29 8.44 4.66 -7.67
N GLN A 30 9.55 5.21 -8.18
CA GLN A 30 10.52 4.44 -8.95
C GLN A 30 11.06 3.27 -8.13
N ARG A 31 11.17 2.10 -8.77
CA ARG A 31 11.55 0.83 -8.15
C ARG A 31 12.79 0.27 -8.79
N GLY A 32 13.63 -0.37 -7.99
CA GLY A 32 14.86 -1.02 -8.46
C GLY A 32 15.91 0.01 -8.85
N ILE A 33 16.01 1.07 -8.06
CA ILE A 33 17.10 2.05 -8.12
C ILE A 33 18.35 1.47 -7.44
N ASP A 34 19.51 2.08 -7.68
CA ASP A 34 20.79 1.72 -7.07
C ASP A 34 20.94 2.29 -5.65
N ALA A 35 19.94 2.02 -4.82
CA ALA A 35 19.92 2.32 -3.40
C ALA A 35 19.17 1.18 -2.71
N GLU A 36 19.82 0.50 -1.76
CA GLU A 36 19.29 -0.71 -1.13
C GLU A 36 18.02 -0.43 -0.32
N GLU A 37 17.95 0.76 0.28
CA GLU A 37 16.79 1.30 0.99
C GLU A 37 15.60 1.63 0.06
N GLY A 38 15.81 1.59 -1.25
CA GLY A 38 14.84 2.01 -2.25
C GLY A 38 14.52 3.51 -2.18
N LEU A 39 13.70 3.99 -3.11
CA LEU A 39 13.34 5.41 -3.14
C LEU A 39 12.62 5.78 -1.83
N CYS A 40 13.14 6.80 -1.13
CA CYS A 40 12.61 7.28 0.16
C CYS A 40 12.59 6.24 1.29
N GLY A 41 13.44 5.20 1.25
CA GLY A 41 13.48 4.19 2.32
C GLY A 41 12.34 3.17 2.28
N VAL A 42 11.60 3.08 1.17
CA VAL A 42 10.38 2.27 1.05
C VAL A 42 10.60 0.76 1.29
N THR A 43 11.84 0.27 1.20
CA THR A 43 12.17 -1.15 1.43
C THR A 43 12.63 -1.45 2.86
N LEU A 44 12.84 -0.44 3.71
CA LEU A 44 13.43 -0.62 5.04
C LEU A 44 12.48 -1.31 6.04
N GLU A 45 11.21 -0.92 6.07
CA GLU A 45 10.25 -1.35 7.10
C GLU A 45 8.92 -1.84 6.49
N ALA A 46 8.96 -2.91 5.69
CA ALA A 46 7.79 -3.47 5.04
C ALA A 46 7.13 -4.60 5.87
N PHE A 47 5.83 -4.47 6.16
CA PHE A 47 5.04 -5.48 6.88
C PHE A 47 3.70 -5.71 6.22
N PHE A 48 3.14 -6.91 6.39
CA PHE A 48 1.82 -7.28 5.86
C PHE A 48 1.07 -8.19 6.85
N PRO A 49 -0.26 -8.06 6.95
CA PRO A 49 -1.07 -8.97 7.75
C PRO A 49 -1.26 -10.32 7.05
N VAL A 50 -1.36 -11.40 7.82
CA VAL A 50 -1.73 -12.73 7.33
C VAL A 50 -3.14 -13.08 7.83
N LYS A 51 -4.05 -13.34 6.90
CA LYS A 51 -5.41 -13.82 7.21
C LYS A 51 -5.44 -15.35 7.08
N LEU A 52 -5.42 -16.05 8.22
CA LEU A 52 -5.36 -17.53 8.25
C LEU A 52 -6.68 -18.23 7.95
N ARG A 53 -7.80 -17.54 8.11
CA ARG A 53 -9.14 -18.10 7.89
C ARG A 53 -9.97 -17.19 7.00
N SER A 54 -10.85 -17.77 6.20
CA SER A 54 -11.73 -17.03 5.29
C SER A 54 -12.87 -16.31 6.01
N ASP A 55 -13.21 -16.70 7.24
CA ASP A 55 -14.26 -16.06 8.02
C ASP A 55 -13.82 -14.67 8.50
N ASN A 56 -14.75 -13.72 8.48
CA ASN A 56 -14.63 -12.47 9.20
C ASN A 56 -15.54 -12.59 10.42
N LYS A 57 -14.96 -12.70 11.62
CA LYS A 57 -15.75 -12.62 12.85
C LYS A 57 -16.48 -11.27 12.83
N LYS A 58 -17.81 -11.31 12.75
CA LYS A 58 -18.62 -10.10 12.93
C LYS A 58 -18.37 -9.61 14.35
N ALA A 59 -18.11 -8.31 14.49
CA ALA A 59 -18.15 -7.69 15.81
C ALA A 59 -19.51 -8.00 16.45
N PRO A 60 -19.56 -8.33 17.76
CA PRO A 60 -20.84 -8.52 18.43
C PRO A 60 -21.72 -7.29 18.24
N SER A 61 -22.99 -7.53 17.94
CA SER A 61 -23.95 -6.47 17.73
C SER A 61 -24.19 -5.79 19.08
N ARG A 62 -24.14 -4.46 19.13
CA ARG A 62 -24.47 -3.64 20.33
C ARG A 62 -25.88 -3.90 20.92
N ARG A 63 -26.70 -4.77 20.31
CA ARG A 63 -27.99 -5.22 20.84
C ARG A 63 -27.87 -6.35 21.87
N ASP A 64 -26.69 -6.95 22.03
CA ASP A 64 -26.47 -8.06 22.97
C ASP A 64 -25.89 -7.58 24.33
N GLU A 65 -25.83 -6.26 24.56
CA GLU A 65 -25.31 -5.61 25.80
C GLU A 65 -26.42 -4.94 26.65
N LEU A 66 -27.68 -5.29 26.45
CA LEU A 66 -28.82 -4.87 27.28
C LEU A 66 -29.50 -6.06 27.95
#